data_AF-A0AAV9ZGY6-F1
#
_entry.id   AF-A0AAV9ZGY6-F1
#
_cell.length_a   1.000
_cell.length_b   1.000
_cell.length_c   1.000
_cell.angle_alpha   90.00
_cell.angle_beta   90.00
_cell.angle_gamma   90.00
#
_symmetry.space_group_name_H-M   'P 1'
#
loop_
_entity.id
_entity.type
_entity.pdbx_description
1 polymer ?
#
loop_
_entity_poly.entity_id
_entity_poly.type
_entity_poly.pdbx_seq_one_letter_code
_entity_poly.pdbx_strand_id
1 'polypeptide(L)'
;STPCFHGDCSYDIPSSSEVSGLLRVWGAADAISDITPAAGWTILDCEKGALSQDVRLVCHDSSGCPHLAQSTGSVGKLVRLPESCGQSAFARVTRDWLHQDQALPVELASRLRRRDGVLPEVKGLTLDTDFHSTELSQAGPVNFAIHG
;
A
#
# COMPACT_ATOMS: atom_id res chain seq x y z
N SER A 1 -14.25 3.37 2.44
CA SER A 1 -13.13 2.73 3.16
C SER A 1 -12.33 3.82 3.88
N THR A 2 -11.82 3.54 5.07
CA THR A 2 -10.96 4.45 5.84
C THR A 2 -9.49 4.06 5.63
N PRO A 3 -8.56 5.01 5.41
CA PRO A 3 -7.14 4.70 5.24
C PRO A 3 -6.47 4.27 6.55
N CYS A 4 -5.41 3.45 6.43
CA CYS A 4 -4.66 2.90 7.57
C CYS A 4 -3.62 3.87 8.17
N PHE A 5 -4.03 5.07 8.59
CA PHE A 5 -3.08 6.11 9.05
C PHE A 5 -2.85 6.17 10.57
N HIS A 6 -3.57 5.35 11.33
CA HIS A 6 -3.53 5.41 12.80
C HIS A 6 -2.99 4.15 13.44
N GLY A 7 -2.31 3.28 12.66
CA GLY A 7 -1.76 2.03 13.18
C GLY A 7 -2.82 1.01 13.56
N ASP A 8 -4.06 1.19 13.10
CA ASP A 8 -5.14 0.22 13.21
C ASP A 8 -5.86 0.19 11.87
N CYS A 9 -6.01 -1.01 11.31
CA CYS A 9 -6.71 -1.19 10.07
C CYS A 9 -7.47 -2.51 10.02
N SER A 10 -8.61 -2.48 9.34
CA SER A 10 -9.43 -3.65 9.11
C SER A 10 -9.58 -3.95 7.62
N TYR A 11 -9.71 -5.23 7.33
CA TYR A 11 -10.00 -5.77 6.01
C TYR A 11 -11.07 -6.83 6.12
N ASP A 12 -12.16 -6.65 5.39
CA ASP A 12 -13.23 -7.64 5.29
C ASP A 12 -12.77 -8.78 4.39
N ILE A 13 -12.74 -10.00 4.93
CA ILE A 13 -12.45 -11.22 4.18
C ILE A 13 -13.73 -11.59 3.43
N PRO A 14 -13.77 -11.47 2.09
CA PRO A 14 -15.00 -11.63 1.33
C PRO A 14 -15.53 -13.06 1.40
N SER A 15 -16.85 -13.23 1.41
CA SER A 15 -17.52 -14.55 1.54
C SER A 15 -17.27 -15.52 0.37
N SER A 16 -16.57 -15.08 -0.69
CA SER A 16 -16.09 -15.93 -1.76
C SER A 16 -14.85 -16.75 -1.39
N SER A 17 -14.19 -16.45 -0.26
CA SER A 17 -13.19 -17.34 0.34
C SER A 17 -13.85 -18.40 1.22
N GLU A 18 -13.12 -19.48 1.51
CA GLU A 18 -13.58 -20.59 2.36
C GLU A 18 -13.95 -20.16 3.80
N VAL A 19 -13.55 -18.95 4.19
CA VAL A 19 -13.81 -18.31 5.48
C VAL A 19 -14.32 -16.89 5.21
N SER A 20 -15.35 -16.47 5.93
CA SER A 20 -15.77 -15.06 6.05
C SER A 20 -15.31 -14.53 7.40
N GLY A 21 -14.86 -13.27 7.46
CA GLY A 21 -14.45 -12.65 8.71
C GLY A 21 -13.83 -11.28 8.52
N LEU A 22 -13.34 -10.70 9.60
CA LEU A 22 -12.65 -9.43 9.64
C LEU A 22 -11.20 -9.67 10.05
N LEU A 23 -10.27 -9.36 9.16
CA LEU A 23 -8.85 -9.25 9.51
C LEU A 23 -8.60 -7.87 10.11
N ARG A 24 -8.19 -7.83 11.37
CA ARG A 24 -7.71 -6.61 12.04
C ARG A 24 -6.19 -6.66 12.16
N VAL A 25 -5.56 -5.54 11.83
CA VAL A 25 -4.12 -5.33 11.90
C VAL A 25 -3.85 -4.09 12.73
N TRP A 26 -2.98 -4.19 13.74
CA TRP A 26 -2.66 -3.03 14.59
C TRP A 26 -1.21 -3.01 15.08
N GLY A 27 -0.69 -1.80 15.29
CA GLY A 27 0.69 -1.53 15.68
C GLY A 27 0.92 -0.04 15.88
N ALA A 28 2.17 0.41 15.77
CA ALA A 28 2.45 1.85 15.74
C ALA A 28 1.82 2.51 14.51
N ALA A 29 1.45 3.79 14.61
CA ALA A 29 0.89 4.55 13.49
C ALA A 29 1.79 4.50 12.24
N ASP A 30 3.10 4.60 12.45
CA ASP A 30 4.09 4.56 11.38
C ASP A 30 4.46 3.13 10.94
N ALA A 31 3.96 2.07 11.57
CA ALA A 31 4.29 0.69 11.17
C ALA A 31 3.39 0.16 10.05
N ILE A 32 2.20 0.77 9.90
CA ILE A 32 1.17 0.36 8.95
C ILE A 32 0.86 1.54 8.04
N SER A 33 0.73 1.33 6.74
CA SER A 33 0.27 2.33 5.80
C SER A 33 -0.70 1.71 4.79
N ASP A 34 -1.11 2.49 3.81
CA ASP A 34 -2.12 2.12 2.85
C ASP A 34 -1.73 2.65 1.47
N ILE A 35 -1.70 1.77 0.47
CA ILE A 35 -1.42 2.13 -0.92
C ILE A 35 -2.64 1.93 -1.83
N THR A 36 -3.83 1.85 -1.23
CA THR A 36 -5.11 1.83 -1.93
C THR A 36 -5.58 3.25 -2.30
N PRO A 37 -6.62 3.36 -3.15
CA PRO A 37 -7.26 4.65 -3.42
C PRO A 37 -7.79 5.35 -2.17
N ALA A 38 -8.11 4.63 -1.09
CA ALA A 38 -8.55 5.24 0.17
C ALA A 38 -7.48 6.14 0.81
N ALA A 39 -6.21 5.89 0.51
CA ALA A 39 -5.06 6.65 0.98
C ALA A 39 -4.48 7.59 -0.09
N GLY A 40 -5.18 7.79 -1.21
CA GLY A 40 -4.76 8.72 -2.26
C GLY A 40 -3.82 8.12 -3.31
N TRP A 41 -3.68 6.80 -3.35
CA TRP A 41 -2.79 6.12 -4.30
C TRP A 41 -3.54 5.50 -5.48
N THR A 42 -2.90 5.51 -6.64
CA THR A 42 -3.30 4.71 -7.79
C THR A 42 -2.15 3.77 -8.15
N ILE A 43 -2.40 2.47 -8.05
CA ILE A 43 -1.45 1.45 -8.54
C ILE A 43 -1.64 1.32 -10.04
N LEU A 44 -0.53 1.42 -10.79
CA LEU A 44 -0.52 1.35 -12.25
C LEU A 44 -0.46 -0.10 -12.73
N ASP A 45 0.45 -0.88 -12.15
CA ASP A 45 0.59 -2.30 -12.45
C ASP A 45 0.81 -3.09 -11.17
N CYS A 46 0.11 -4.22 -11.08
CA CYS A 46 0.26 -5.19 -10.03
C CYS A 46 -0.34 -6.53 -10.47
N GLU A 47 0.28 -7.62 -10.05
CA GLU A 47 -0.15 -8.98 -10.31
C GLU A 47 -0.98 -9.50 -9.13
N LYS A 48 -2.25 -9.87 -9.39
CA LYS A 48 -3.14 -10.44 -8.38
C LYS A 48 -2.62 -11.77 -7.79
N GLY A 49 -1.82 -12.51 -8.56
CA GLY A 49 -1.31 -13.82 -8.15
C GLY A 49 0.04 -13.79 -7.44
N ALA A 50 0.69 -12.64 -7.30
CA ALA A 50 2.06 -12.58 -6.79
C ALA A 50 2.10 -12.47 -5.25
N LEU A 51 3.03 -13.22 -4.64
CA LEU A 51 3.41 -13.13 -3.22
C LEU A 51 4.56 -12.13 -3.00
N SER A 52 5.35 -11.87 -4.05
CA SER A 52 6.34 -10.81 -4.09
C SER A 52 6.40 -10.21 -5.48
N GLN A 53 6.48 -8.88 -5.57
CA GLN A 53 6.42 -8.17 -6.84
C GLN A 53 6.92 -6.72 -6.71
N ASP A 54 7.34 -6.17 -7.84
CA ASP A 54 7.52 -4.74 -8.01
C ASP A 54 6.21 -4.12 -8.52
N VAL A 55 5.73 -3.07 -7.86
CA VAL A 55 4.55 -2.32 -8.28
C VAL A 55 4.93 -0.88 -8.60
N ARG A 56 4.21 -0.30 -9.56
CA ARG A 56 4.25 1.14 -9.81
C ARG A 56 3.01 1.80 -9.27
N LEU A 57 3.18 2.94 -8.62
CA LEU A 57 2.07 3.70 -8.06
C LEU A 57 2.32 5.19 -8.17
N VAL A 58 1.22 5.94 -8.23
CA VAL A 58 1.23 7.40 -8.32
C VAL A 58 0.30 7.99 -7.29
N CYS A 59 0.72 9.10 -6.69
CA CYS A 59 -0.09 9.82 -5.74
C CYS A 59 -1.10 10.71 -6.46
N HIS A 60 -2.39 10.48 -6.21
CA HIS A 60 -3.47 11.33 -6.72
C HIS A 60 -4.08 12.26 -5.66
N ASP A 61 -3.93 11.95 -4.38
CA ASP A 61 -4.30 12.84 -3.28
C ASP A 61 -3.13 13.05 -2.32
N SER A 62 -2.55 14.26 -2.38
CA SER A 62 -1.38 14.63 -1.58
C SER A 62 -1.61 14.68 -0.07
N SER A 63 -2.86 14.58 0.41
CA SER A 63 -3.14 14.54 1.84
C SER A 63 -2.86 13.17 2.48
N GLY A 64 -2.97 12.07 1.71
CA GLY A 64 -2.83 10.71 2.23
C GLY A 64 -1.48 10.05 1.89
N CYS A 65 -0.99 10.22 0.66
CA CYS A 65 0.24 9.57 0.21
C CYS A 65 1.48 9.77 1.11
N PRO A 66 1.73 10.95 1.70
CA PRO A 66 2.91 11.18 2.53
C PRO A 66 3.04 10.20 3.71
N HIS A 67 1.93 9.62 4.18
CA HIS A 67 1.93 8.63 5.26
C HIS A 67 2.85 7.43 4.98
N LEU A 68 2.92 6.99 3.71
CA LEU A 68 3.79 5.89 3.31
C LEU A 68 5.27 6.18 3.62
N ALA A 69 5.72 7.41 3.42
CA ALA A 69 7.12 7.80 3.62
C ALA A 69 7.37 8.48 4.98
N GLN A 70 6.36 8.62 5.84
CA GLN A 70 6.45 9.31 7.12
C GLN A 70 7.43 8.61 8.10
N SER A 71 8.06 9.40 8.96
CA SER A 71 8.97 8.97 10.04
C SER A 71 10.18 8.17 9.55
N THR A 72 10.08 6.83 9.52
CA THR A 72 11.20 5.91 9.23
C THR A 72 11.33 5.57 7.74
N GLY A 73 10.53 6.21 6.88
CA GLY A 73 10.44 5.88 5.47
C GLY A 73 9.45 4.75 5.20
N SER A 74 9.39 4.27 3.97
CA SER A 74 8.42 3.26 3.53
C SER A 74 8.90 1.83 3.74
N VAL A 75 10.20 1.59 3.65
CA VAL A 75 10.80 0.25 3.79
C VAL A 75 10.54 -0.32 5.19
N GLY A 76 10.14 -1.58 5.22
CA GLY A 76 9.76 -2.34 6.41
C GLY A 76 8.32 -2.12 6.85
N LYS A 77 7.62 -1.07 6.38
CA LYS A 77 6.20 -0.85 6.71
C LYS A 77 5.33 -1.94 6.10
N LEU A 78 4.25 -2.26 6.81
CA LEU A 78 3.17 -3.07 6.27
C LEU A 78 2.19 -2.14 5.53
N VAL A 79 1.85 -2.45 4.29
CA VAL A 79 0.92 -1.67 3.48
C VAL A 79 -0.32 -2.49 3.13
N ARG A 80 -1.49 -1.85 3.20
CA ARG A 80 -2.73 -2.42 2.63
C ARG A 80 -2.71 -2.32 1.10
N LEU A 81 -3.04 -3.44 0.44
CA LEU A 81 -3.14 -3.55 -1.02
C LEU A 81 -4.60 -3.49 -1.49
N PRO A 82 -4.87 -3.04 -2.72
CA PRO A 82 -6.16 -3.25 -3.37
C PRO A 82 -6.42 -4.74 -3.59
N GLU A 83 -7.69 -5.17 -3.61
CA GLU A 83 -8.09 -6.57 -3.83
C GLU A 83 -7.63 -7.16 -5.17
N SER A 84 -7.32 -6.29 -6.14
CA SER A 84 -6.80 -6.69 -7.45
C SER A 84 -5.28 -6.83 -7.48
N CYS A 85 -4.59 -6.69 -6.35
CA CYS A 85 -3.14 -6.57 -6.27
C CYS A 85 -2.54 -7.50 -5.20
N GLY A 86 -1.85 -8.55 -5.64
CA GLY A 86 -1.28 -9.58 -4.77
C GLY A 86 -2.30 -10.59 -4.23
N GLN A 87 -1.78 -11.68 -3.63
CA GLN A 87 -2.61 -12.72 -3.00
C GLN A 87 -3.04 -12.40 -1.56
N SER A 88 -2.58 -11.28 -1.01
CA SER A 88 -2.81 -10.88 0.38
C SER A 88 -3.33 -9.45 0.43
N ALA A 89 -4.21 -9.15 1.40
CA ALA A 89 -4.70 -7.79 1.65
C ALA A 89 -3.61 -6.85 2.18
N PHE A 90 -2.52 -7.41 2.72
CA PHE A 90 -1.38 -6.66 3.23
C PHE A 90 -0.07 -7.23 2.69
N ALA A 91 0.92 -6.36 2.49
CA ALA A 91 2.28 -6.74 2.11
C ALA A 91 3.30 -5.83 2.81
N ARG A 92 4.53 -6.30 2.94
CA ARG A 92 5.65 -5.51 3.47
C ARG A 92 6.37 -4.84 2.32
N VAL A 93 6.77 -3.58 2.51
CA VAL A 93 7.61 -2.85 1.57
C VAL A 93 9.07 -3.21 1.82
N THR A 94 9.77 -3.74 0.82
CA THR A 94 11.22 -4.03 0.92
C THR A 94 12.09 -3.01 0.19
N ARG A 95 11.49 -2.23 -0.72
CA ARG A 95 12.19 -1.18 -1.47
C ARG A 95 11.23 -0.09 -1.90
N ASP A 96 11.71 1.15 -1.94
CA ASP A 96 11.02 2.32 -2.49
C ASP A 96 12.01 3.14 -3.33
N TRP A 97 11.61 3.51 -4.54
CA TRP A 97 12.42 4.31 -5.45
C TRP A 97 11.57 5.15 -6.40
N LEU A 98 12.17 6.20 -6.97
CA LEU A 98 11.61 6.89 -8.13
C LEU A 98 11.69 5.98 -9.35
N HIS A 99 10.56 5.61 -9.93
CA HIS A 99 10.53 4.66 -11.03
C HIS A 99 11.17 5.25 -12.30
N GLN A 100 11.86 4.45 -13.12
CA GLN A 100 12.47 4.96 -14.35
C GLN A 100 11.43 5.23 -15.44
N ASP A 101 10.42 4.36 -15.53
CA ASP A 101 9.25 4.58 -16.36
C ASP A 101 8.22 5.45 -15.62
N GLN A 102 8.14 6.72 -16.04
CA GLN A 102 7.22 7.73 -15.55
C GLN A 102 5.93 7.84 -16.40
N ALA A 103 5.69 6.90 -17.31
CA ALA A 103 4.48 6.90 -18.14
C ALA A 103 3.23 6.68 -17.29
N LEU A 104 2.19 7.45 -17.61
CA LEU A 104 0.85 7.33 -17.02
C LEU A 104 -0.16 7.04 -18.14
N PRO A 105 -1.20 6.21 -17.89
CA PRO A 105 -2.34 6.12 -18.79
C PRO A 105 -2.93 7.51 -19.06
N VAL A 106 -3.31 7.80 -20.31
CA VAL A 106 -3.77 9.13 -20.74
C VAL A 106 -4.90 9.67 -19.85
N GLU A 107 -5.86 8.81 -19.51
CA GLU A 107 -7.00 9.16 -18.65
C GLU A 107 -6.62 9.41 -17.19
N LEU A 108 -5.51 8.83 -16.73
CA LEU A 108 -4.99 9.11 -15.39
C LEU A 108 -4.20 10.42 -15.43
N ALA A 109 -3.32 10.60 -16.42
CA ALA A 109 -2.56 11.82 -16.60
C ALA A 109 -3.46 13.07 -16.70
N SER A 110 -4.59 12.99 -17.43
CA SER A 110 -5.55 14.09 -17.55
C SER A 110 -6.17 14.49 -16.21
N ARG A 111 -6.48 13.50 -15.35
CA ARG A 111 -7.06 13.71 -14.01
C ARG A 111 -6.04 14.20 -12.98
N LEU A 112 -4.80 13.74 -13.08
CA LEU A 112 -3.73 14.07 -12.13
C LEU A 112 -3.00 15.37 -12.47
N ARG A 113 -3.26 15.94 -13.65
CA ARG A 113 -2.62 17.17 -14.08
C ARG A 113 -3.00 18.31 -13.14
N ARG A 114 -2.02 18.79 -12.39
CA ARG A 114 -2.19 19.90 -11.45
C ARG A 114 -2.35 21.22 -12.22
N ARG A 115 -2.74 22.27 -11.50
CA ARG A 115 -2.93 23.62 -12.06
C ARG A 115 -1.65 24.21 -12.67
N ASP A 116 -0.49 23.76 -12.23
CA ASP A 116 0.83 24.13 -12.76
C ASP A 116 1.24 23.30 -14.00
N GLY A 117 0.39 22.35 -14.43
CA GLY A 117 0.64 21.48 -15.56
C GLY A 117 1.57 20.29 -15.28
N VAL A 118 2.07 20.16 -14.04
CA VAL A 118 3.03 19.13 -13.63
C VAL A 118 2.28 17.85 -13.24
N LEU A 119 2.79 16.71 -13.70
CA LEU A 119 2.29 15.39 -13.32
C LEU A 119 3.00 14.89 -12.05
N PRO A 120 2.30 14.17 -11.16
CA PRO A 120 2.94 13.53 -10.02
C PRO A 120 3.93 12.45 -10.46
N GLU A 121 5.00 12.29 -9.67
CA GLU A 121 6.02 11.27 -9.90
C GLU A 121 5.46 9.85 -9.68
N VAL A 122 5.86 8.94 -10.56
CA VAL A 122 5.62 7.50 -10.41
C VAL A 122 6.67 6.91 -9.49
N LYS A 123 6.23 6.31 -8.39
CA LYS A 123 7.07 5.55 -7.48
C LYS A 123 7.04 4.06 -7.83
N GLY A 124 8.13 3.39 -7.55
CA GLY A 124 8.20 1.94 -7.52
C GLY A 124 8.30 1.44 -6.08
N LEU A 125 7.61 0.35 -5.77
CA LEU A 125 7.76 -0.38 -4.51
C LEU A 125 8.03 -1.86 -4.79
N THR A 126 8.92 -2.47 -4.02
CA THR A 126 9.04 -3.93 -3.96
C THR A 126 8.24 -4.39 -2.76
N LEU A 127 7.33 -5.33 -2.98
CA LEU A 127 6.40 -5.85 -1.98
C LEU A 127 6.65 -7.34 -1.78
N ASP A 128 6.47 -7.83 -0.55
CA ASP A 128 6.39 -9.26 -0.26
C ASP A 128 5.43 -9.58 0.89
N THR A 129 5.16 -10.88 1.08
CA THR A 129 4.37 -11.41 2.20
C THR A 129 5.23 -12.16 3.22
N ASP A 130 6.55 -11.91 3.27
CA ASP A 130 7.42 -12.49 4.28
C ASP A 130 7.38 -11.63 5.55
N PHE A 131 6.37 -11.89 6.37
CA PHE A 131 6.15 -11.21 7.65
C PHE A 131 7.07 -11.72 8.78
N HIS A 132 7.85 -12.78 8.54
CA HIS A 132 8.79 -13.34 9.51
C HIS A 132 10.21 -12.78 9.35
N SER A 133 10.49 -12.09 8.24
CA SER A 133 11.80 -11.46 8.04
C SER A 133 12.12 -10.49 9.18
N THR A 134 13.37 -10.49 9.63
CA THR A 134 13.85 -9.62 10.72
C THR A 134 13.96 -8.15 10.32
N GLU A 135 13.71 -7.83 9.05
CA GLU A 135 13.61 -6.48 8.47
C GLU A 135 12.19 -5.91 8.61
N LEU A 136 11.51 -6.19 9.73
CA LEU A 136 10.27 -5.50 10.09
C LEU A 136 10.59 -4.08 10.50
N SER A 137 9.70 -3.14 10.11
CA SER A 137 9.91 -1.70 10.20
C SER A 137 10.65 -1.25 11.47
N GLN A 138 11.53 -0.26 11.32
CA GLN A 138 12.02 0.53 12.45
C GLN A 138 10.88 1.15 13.28
N ALA A 139 9.65 1.17 12.75
CA ALA A 139 8.45 1.65 13.43
C ALA A 139 7.83 0.65 14.43
N GLY A 140 8.37 -0.57 14.57
CA GLY A 140 8.00 -1.52 15.61
C GLY A 140 7.08 -2.66 15.17
N PRO A 141 6.63 -3.51 16.11
CA PRO A 141 5.86 -4.71 15.80
C PRO A 141 4.43 -4.39 15.36
N VAL A 142 3.90 -5.26 14.50
CA VAL A 142 2.50 -5.25 14.04
C VAL A 142 1.85 -6.58 14.43
N ASN A 143 0.58 -6.52 14.81
CA ASN A 143 -0.21 -7.66 15.27
C ASN A 143 -1.38 -7.90 14.33
N PHE A 144 -1.85 -9.14 14.26
CA PHE A 144 -2.94 -9.59 13.40
C PHE A 144 -3.96 -10.39 14.22
N ALA A 145 -5.24 -10.19 13.93
CA ALA A 145 -6.33 -11.00 14.47
C ALA A 145 -7.40 -11.20 13.40
N ILE A 146 -7.98 -12.40 13.35
CA ILE A 146 -9.12 -12.72 12.49
C ILE A 146 -10.33 -12.89 13.41
N HIS A 147 -11.40 -12.15 13.12
CA HIS A 147 -12.69 -12.29 13.79
C HIS A 147 -13.68 -12.93 12.81
N GLY A 148 -14.23 -14.09 13.15
CA GLY A 148 -15.28 -14.77 12.39
C GLY A 148 -16.68 -14.49 12.90
#